data_AF-A0A5N9FZY0-F1
#
_entry.id   AF-A0A5N9FZY0-F1
#
_cell.length_a   1.000
_cell.length_b   1.000
_cell.length_c   1.000
_cell.angle_alpha   90.00
_cell.angle_beta   90.00
_cell.angle_gamma   90.00
#
_symmetry.space_group_name_H-M   'P 1'
#
loop_
_entity.id
_entity.type
_entity.pdbx_description
1 polymer ?
#
loop_
_entity_poly.entity_id
_entity_poly.type
_entity_poly.pdbx_seq_one_letter_code
_entity_poly.pdbx_strand_id
1 'polypeptide(L)'
;MATYEGCGVCMLVCPVQRYGMAPVMEYFVETGEVLGKGTDNLEGYEIRGKGYYGPGKLPSFDREFFEIPHGTKDEWLFTQFKQKIEEKGKVTEDEKQEFVEKLGDILSEDSIFDAGL
;
A
#
# COMPACT_ATOMS: atom_id res chain seq x y z
N MET A 1 -0.97 5.54 6.82
CA MET A 1 -1.16 4.10 6.54
C MET A 1 -1.11 3.92 5.02
N ALA A 2 0.07 3.64 4.48
CA ALA A 2 0.25 3.35 3.05
C ALA A 2 0.43 1.84 2.88
N THR A 3 -0.65 1.08 3.04
CA THR A 3 -0.72 -0.37 2.77
C THR A 3 -1.06 -0.64 1.30
N TYR A 4 -0.64 0.23 0.39
CA TYR A 4 -1.18 0.28 -0.97
C TYR A 4 -0.12 0.30 -2.07
N GLU A 5 1.07 -0.25 -1.82
CA GLU A 5 2.02 -0.53 -2.90
C GLU A 5 1.42 -1.50 -3.95
N GLY A 6 0.50 -2.39 -3.53
CA GLY A 6 -0.16 -3.36 -4.42
C GLY A 6 -1.14 -2.78 -5.44
N CYS A 7 -1.75 -1.61 -5.19
CA CYS A 7 -2.68 -1.00 -6.15
C CYS A 7 -2.00 -0.04 -7.13
N GLY A 8 -0.70 0.22 -6.93
CA GLY A 8 0.06 1.18 -7.72
C GLY A 8 0.81 0.59 -8.90
N VAL A 9 0.69 -0.71 -9.21
CA VAL A 9 1.48 -1.32 -10.30
C VAL A 9 1.29 -0.56 -11.61
N CYS A 10 0.06 -0.16 -11.95
CA CYS A 10 -0.22 0.65 -13.13
C CYS A 10 0.48 2.03 -13.12
N MET A 11 0.75 2.60 -11.93
CA MET A 11 1.54 3.82 -11.78
C MET A 11 3.04 3.53 -11.91
N LEU A 12 3.52 2.40 -11.38
CA LEU A 12 4.92 1.98 -11.46
C LEU A 12 5.35 1.63 -12.89
N VAL A 13 4.44 1.04 -13.67
CA VAL A 13 4.70 0.61 -15.06
C VAL A 13 4.18 1.58 -16.12
N CYS A 14 3.87 2.83 -15.74
CA CYS A 14 3.39 3.83 -16.68
C CYS A 14 4.55 4.43 -17.50
N PRO A 15 4.58 4.27 -18.83
CA PRO A 15 5.68 4.78 -19.65
C PRO A 15 5.75 6.30 -19.65
N VAL A 16 4.61 6.99 -19.51
CA VAL A 16 4.58 8.46 -19.42
C VAL A 16 5.20 8.94 -18.10
N GLN A 17 5.01 8.23 -16.99
CA GLN A 17 5.65 8.58 -15.72
C GLN A 17 7.16 8.27 -15.74
N ARG A 18 7.57 7.21 -16.45
CA ARG A 18 8.97 6.79 -16.54
C ARG A 18 9.80 7.64 -17.51
N TYR A 19 9.24 7.93 -18.68
CA TYR A 19 9.95 8.51 -19.83
C TYR A 19 9.42 9.90 -20.22
N GLY A 20 8.22 10.28 -19.78
CA GLY A 20 7.54 11.50 -20.22
C GLY A 20 6.65 11.29 -21.44
N MET A 21 5.68 12.19 -21.65
CA MET A 21 4.68 12.06 -22.72
C MET A 21 5.28 12.13 -24.13
N ALA A 22 6.11 13.15 -24.40
CA ALA A 22 6.67 13.37 -25.74
C ALA A 22 7.45 12.17 -26.30
N PRO A 23 8.48 11.62 -25.62
CA PRO A 23 9.26 10.51 -26.16
C PRO A 23 8.44 9.23 -26.32
N VAL A 24 7.45 9.00 -25.45
CA VAL A 24 6.54 7.84 -25.59
C VAL A 24 5.69 7.96 -26.85
N MET A 25 5.16 9.15 -27.13
CA MET A 25 4.32 9.38 -28.30
C MET A 25 5.12 9.37 -29.60
N GLU A 26 6.30 9.97 -29.61
CA GLU A 26 7.21 9.93 -30.77
C GLU A 26 7.57 8.47 -31.12
N TYR A 27 8.02 7.69 -30.13
CA TYR A 27 8.32 6.28 -30.33
C TYR A 27 7.11 5.47 -30.83
N PHE A 28 5.93 5.73 -30.26
CA PHE A 28 4.69 5.05 -30.67
C PHE A 28 4.32 5.36 -32.12
N VAL A 29 4.45 6.62 -32.55
CA VAL A 29 4.18 7.02 -33.94
C VAL A 29 5.17 6.37 -34.91
N GLU A 30 6.44 6.25 -34.52
CA GLU A 30 7.49 5.66 -35.36
C GLU A 30 7.39 4.14 -35.48
N THR A 31 7.06 3.45 -34.39
CA THR A 31 7.20 1.98 -34.30
C THR A 31 5.86 1.25 -34.20
N GLY A 32 4.79 1.93 -33.80
CA GLY A 32 3.52 1.31 -33.41
C GLY A 32 3.57 0.60 -32.04
N GLU A 33 4.69 0.65 -31.32
CA GLU A 33 4.88 -0.01 -30.04
C GLU A 33 4.96 0.97 -28.86
N VAL A 34 4.71 0.47 -27.65
CA VAL A 34 4.82 1.27 -26.43
C VAL A 34 6.27 1.31 -25.98
N LEU A 35 6.82 2.53 -25.80
CA LEU A 35 8.20 2.73 -25.36
C LEU A 35 8.50 2.01 -24.05
N GLY A 36 9.49 1.12 -24.06
CA GLY A 36 9.94 0.36 -22.89
C GLY A 36 9.14 -0.91 -22.59
N LYS A 37 8.13 -1.24 -23.40
CA LYS A 37 7.36 -2.48 -23.27
C LYS A 37 8.28 -3.69 -23.27
N GLY A 38 8.01 -4.65 -22.38
CA GLY A 38 8.80 -5.88 -22.24
C GLY A 38 10.18 -5.69 -21.61
N THR A 39 10.52 -4.49 -21.10
CA THR A 39 11.81 -4.23 -20.44
C THR A 39 11.64 -4.09 -18.93
N ASP A 40 12.62 -4.54 -18.17
CA ASP A 40 12.67 -4.37 -16.71
C ASP A 40 12.65 -2.89 -16.29
N ASN A 41 13.12 -1.97 -17.14
CA ASN A 41 13.12 -0.56 -16.81
C ASN A 41 11.70 0.04 -16.77
N LEU A 42 10.76 -0.48 -17.55
CA LEU A 42 9.37 -0.04 -17.51
C LEU A 42 8.51 -0.96 -16.66
N GLU A 43 8.54 -2.26 -16.96
CA GLU A 43 7.60 -3.24 -16.42
C GLU A 43 8.13 -3.92 -15.15
N GLY A 44 9.35 -3.61 -14.74
CA GLY A 44 9.95 -4.12 -13.51
C GLY A 44 9.52 -3.34 -12.27
N TYR A 45 8.98 -4.04 -11.27
CA TYR A 45 8.57 -3.44 -10.00
C TYR A 45 8.84 -4.36 -8.81
N GLU A 46 8.99 -3.77 -7.63
CA GLU A 46 9.10 -4.49 -6.37
C GLU A 46 7.83 -4.29 -5.55
N ILE A 47 7.35 -5.36 -4.92
CA ILE A 47 6.29 -5.30 -3.92
C ILE A 47 6.91 -5.65 -2.58
N ARG A 48 6.80 -4.74 -1.61
CA ARG A 48 7.35 -4.96 -0.27
C ARG A 48 6.85 -6.27 0.33
N GLY A 49 7.80 -7.10 0.76
CA GLY A 49 7.52 -8.41 1.36
C GLY A 49 7.19 -9.53 0.35
N LYS A 50 7.13 -9.25 -0.95
CA LYS A 50 6.91 -10.24 -2.02
C LYS A 50 8.06 -10.29 -3.03
N GLY A 51 8.89 -9.24 -3.12
CA GLY A 51 10.11 -9.20 -3.93
C GLY A 51 9.91 -8.53 -5.29
N TYR A 52 10.88 -8.75 -6.19
CA TYR A 52 10.94 -8.14 -7.52
C TYR A 52 10.21 -8.96 -8.58
N TYR A 53 9.50 -8.26 -9.47
CA TYR A 53 8.77 -8.79 -10.61
C TYR A 53 9.23 -8.09 -11.89
N GLY A 54 9.80 -8.84 -12.83
CA GLY A 54 10.15 -8.36 -14.16
C GLY A 54 8.99 -8.46 -15.18
N PRO A 55 9.27 -8.14 -16.46
CA PRO A 55 8.28 -8.19 -17.53
C PRO A 55 7.55 -9.53 -17.61
N GLY A 56 6.22 -9.48 -17.68
CA GLY A 56 5.36 -10.67 -17.77
C GLY A 56 5.30 -11.53 -16.50
N LYS A 57 5.91 -11.11 -15.39
CA LYS A 57 5.77 -11.75 -14.08
C LYS A 57 4.70 -11.04 -13.26
N LEU A 58 3.76 -11.83 -12.73
CA LEU A 58 2.66 -11.31 -11.91
C LEU A 58 2.83 -11.77 -10.46
N PRO A 59 2.56 -10.91 -9.47
CA PRO A 59 2.47 -11.30 -8.08
C PRO A 59 1.26 -12.23 -7.86
N SER A 60 1.42 -13.15 -6.91
CA SER A 60 0.34 -13.95 -6.38
C SER A 60 -0.02 -13.45 -4.99
N PHE A 61 -1.30 -13.21 -4.78
CA PHE A 61 -1.85 -12.74 -3.51
C PHE A 61 -2.80 -13.79 -2.95
N ASP A 62 -2.64 -14.07 -1.66
CA ASP A 62 -3.56 -14.90 -0.89
C ASP A 62 -4.74 -14.03 -0.42
N ARG A 63 -5.84 -14.66 0.00
CA ARG A 63 -7.08 -13.94 0.33
C ARG A 63 -6.87 -12.94 1.47
N GLU A 64 -6.02 -13.31 2.43
CA GLU A 64 -5.64 -12.54 3.61
C GLU A 64 -4.99 -11.20 3.23
N PHE A 65 -4.33 -11.10 2.07
CA PHE A 65 -3.77 -9.84 1.58
C PHE A 65 -4.86 -8.78 1.33
N PHE A 66 -6.04 -9.22 0.92
CA PHE A 66 -7.17 -8.35 0.63
C PHE A 66 -8.08 -8.10 1.84
N GLU A 67 -7.74 -8.63 3.03
CA GLU A 67 -8.39 -8.30 4.29
C GLU A 67 -7.86 -6.95 4.81
N ILE A 68 -8.10 -5.92 4.00
CA ILE A 68 -7.63 -4.57 4.29
C ILE A 68 -8.49 -3.99 5.42
N PRO A 69 -7.86 -3.44 6.49
CA PRO A 69 -8.56 -2.69 7.52
C PRO A 69 -9.53 -1.66 6.95
N HIS A 70 -10.78 -1.70 7.38
CA HIS A 70 -11.79 -0.70 7.06
C HIS A 70 -12.01 0.25 8.23
N GLY A 71 -12.43 1.48 7.92
CA GLY A 71 -12.70 2.52 8.93
C GLY A 71 -11.49 3.39 9.23
N THR A 72 -11.60 4.21 10.26
CA THR A 72 -10.49 5.03 10.76
C THR A 72 -9.48 4.18 11.53
N LYS A 73 -8.27 4.73 11.79
CA LYS A 73 -7.21 4.00 12.50
C LYS A 73 -7.66 3.59 13.91
N ASP A 74 -8.41 4.46 14.60
CA ASP A 74 -8.96 4.19 15.93
C ASP A 74 -10.05 3.12 15.88
N GLU A 75 -10.99 3.16 14.93
CA GLU A 75 -12.00 2.12 14.75
C GLU A 75 -11.37 0.74 14.52
N TRP A 76 -10.29 0.69 13.74
CA TRP A 76 -9.55 -0.55 13.53
C TRP A 76 -8.82 -1.02 14.80
N LEU A 77 -8.15 -0.12 15.52
CA LEU A 77 -7.49 -0.43 16.80
C LEU A 77 -8.50 -0.97 17.82
N PHE A 78 -9.70 -0.37 17.91
CA PHE A 78 -10.80 -0.85 18.75
C PHE A 78 -11.29 -2.23 18.33
N THR A 79 -11.38 -2.50 17.03
CA THR A 79 -11.79 -3.81 16.50
C THR A 79 -10.79 -4.90 16.91
N GLN A 80 -9.49 -4.64 16.77
CA GLN A 80 -8.45 -5.57 17.22
C GLN A 80 -8.49 -5.80 18.73
N PHE A 81 -8.74 -4.74 19.51
CA PHE A 81 -8.83 -4.85 20.96
C PHE A 81 -10.03 -5.69 21.41
N LYS A 82 -11.20 -5.52 20.76
CA LYS A 82 -12.39 -6.36 21.00
C LYS A 82 -12.12 -7.83 20.69
N GLN A 83 -11.48 -8.13 19.55
CA GLN A 83 -11.11 -9.50 19.18
C GLN A 83 -10.19 -10.15 20.23
N LYS A 84 -9.18 -9.43 20.74
CA LYS A 84 -8.32 -9.93 21.82
C LYS A 84 -9.11 -10.27 23.10
N ILE A 85 -10.11 -9.44 23.45
CA ILE A 85 -10.99 -9.71 24.60
C ILE A 85 -11.85 -10.96 24.35
N GLU A 86 -12.44 -11.09 23.17
CA GLU A 86 -13.30 -12.23 22.82
C GLU A 86 -12.55 -13.56 22.81
N GLU A 87 -11.30 -13.55 22.33
CA GLU A 87 -10.45 -14.75 22.27
C GLU A 87 -9.88 -15.16 23.63
N LYS A 88 -9.38 -14.21 24.42
CA LYS A 88 -8.67 -14.49 25.68
C LYS A 88 -9.55 -14.36 26.93
N GLY A 89 -10.74 -13.77 26.82
CA GLY A 89 -11.66 -13.48 27.91
C GLY A 89 -11.20 -12.37 28.87
N LYS A 90 -9.89 -12.18 29.06
CA LYS A 90 -9.27 -11.07 29.80
C LYS A 90 -7.99 -10.61 29.12
N VAL A 91 -7.82 -9.30 29.07
CA VAL A 91 -6.63 -8.60 28.54
C VAL A 91 -5.71 -8.27 29.72
N THR A 92 -4.39 -8.40 29.53
CA THR A 92 -3.41 -8.05 30.57
C THR A 92 -3.31 -6.52 30.76
N GLU A 93 -2.69 -6.07 31.85
CA GLU A 93 -2.44 -4.63 32.05
C GLU A 93 -1.51 -4.06 30.96
N ASP A 94 -0.53 -4.84 30.52
CA ASP A 94 0.39 -4.43 29.45
C ASP A 94 -0.37 -4.22 28.13
N GLU A 95 -1.31 -5.10 27.78
CA GLU A 95 -2.12 -4.98 26.57
C GLU A 95 -3.08 -3.78 26.63
N LYS A 96 -3.51 -3.37 27.83
CA LYS A 96 -4.30 -2.13 28.02
C LYS A 96 -3.44 -0.90 27.84
N GLN A 97 -2.23 -0.89 28.40
CA GLN A 97 -1.30 0.22 28.23
C GLN A 97 -0.92 0.40 26.76
N GLU A 98 -0.62 -0.69 26.05
CA GLU A 98 -0.33 -0.68 24.62
C GLU A 98 -1.48 -0.08 23.80
N PHE A 99 -2.74 -0.41 24.15
CA PHE A 99 -3.91 0.15 23.49
C PHE A 99 -4.03 1.67 23.71
N VAL A 100 -3.84 2.13 24.95
CA VAL A 100 -3.93 3.56 25.30
C VAL A 100 -2.83 4.37 24.62
N GLU A 101 -1.60 3.86 24.60
CA GLU A 101 -0.47 4.50 23.92
C GLU A 101 -0.74 4.66 22.41
N LYS A 102 -1.13 3.57 21.74
CA LYS A 102 -1.47 3.60 20.31
C LYS A 102 -2.64 4.51 19.98
N LEU A 103 -3.66 4.58 20.84
CA LEU A 103 -4.78 5.50 20.65
C LEU A 103 -4.33 6.95 20.82
N GLY A 104 -3.47 7.23 21.80
CA GLY A 104 -2.87 8.55 22.00
C GLY A 104 -2.08 9.01 20.77
N ASP A 105 -1.28 8.11 20.19
CA ASP A 105 -0.50 8.40 18.98
C ASP A 105 -1.43 8.72 17.80
N ILE A 106 -2.46 7.89 17.56
CA ILE A 106 -3.43 8.09 16.48
C ILE A 106 -4.13 9.46 16.60
N LEU A 107 -4.62 9.80 17.79
CA LEU A 107 -5.30 11.07 18.03
C LEU A 107 -4.34 12.28 17.90
N SER A 108 -3.06 12.10 18.24
CA SER A 108 -2.05 13.13 18.05
C SER A 108 -1.66 13.31 16.57
N GLU A 109 -1.56 12.22 15.79
CA GLU A 109 -1.30 12.28 14.35
C GLU A 109 -2.44 12.96 13.59
N ASP A 110 -3.69 12.65 13.91
CA ASP A 110 -4.84 13.28 13.25
C ASP A 110 -4.93 14.78 13.59
N SER A 111 -4.46 15.20 14.78
CA SER A 111 -4.33 16.63 15.13
C SER A 111 -3.26 17.36 14.31
N ILE A 112 -2.29 16.63 13.74
CA ILE A 112 -1.24 17.19 12.86
C ILE A 112 -1.74 17.32 11.42
N PHE A 113 -2.57 16.39 10.92
CA PHE A 113 -3.13 16.47 9.56
C PHE A 113 -4.32 17.43 9.44
N ASP A 114 -5.03 17.73 10.54
CA ASP A 114 -6.11 18.74 10.60
C ASP A 114 -5.57 20.18 10.80
N ALA A 115 -4.26 20.35 11.00
CA ALA A 115 -3.59 21.67 11.06
C ALA A 115 -3.30 22.28 9.68
N GLY A 116 -3.75 21.65 8.60
CA GLY A 116 -3.93 22.24 7.28
C GLY A 116 -2.86 23.24 6.82
N LEU A 117 -1.62 22.78 6.63
CA LEU A 117 -0.59 23.34 5.73
C LEU A 117 0.62 22.41 5.64
#